data_AF-A0ABD5S9S4-F1
#
_entry.id   AF-A0ABD5S9S4-F1
#
_cell.length_a   1.000
_cell.length_b   1.000
_cell.length_c   1.000
_cell.angle_alpha   90.00
_cell.angle_beta   90.00
_cell.angle_gamma   90.00
#
_symmetry.space_group_name_H-M   'P 1'
#
loop_
_entity.id
_entity.type
_entity.pdbx_description
1 polymer ?
#
loop_
_entity_poly.entity_id
_entity_poly.type
_entity_poly.pdbx_seq_one_letter_code
_entity_poly.pdbx_strand_id
1 'polypeptide(L)'
;MDNDAGDGQRSGPPPRTESGADTGAFERGVLRSSPEATIAIDDAGTVRYANPATERLLGYNPGSLVGEPATMLVPSRFHTDRSDGIRSYLGPDGEGLGPETRAEAHDEGDSASDVDTDDRDRGPAKTTPSFGGAEVSLVHADGDEVPALVSVHEGEIGGQTVLVCVCRRPPHRRSTEHRLRERKREIESLHEVATDMGTCSTPEEVYDTVIRAVERILQFDFAIVDAAVDGTLVPRAVSSNLDGEGYYEETPIDAEDSVAAEVYRTGETNVVDDVREHSAAPADSEFRSVLTVPIGDAGMFQSASKSIGAFDEHDRRAVELLVAHARARLAQLDTEQELRRRTRELERQNDRLEEFASVVSHDLRNPLNVAQGRLGIARQECAAAGEVGTAVDEHLGIVGSAHERMEELIGDILALAKQGATDIAAESVPLNEVATETWTIVDTGDATLRVDADRTVRADRNRLRQLLENLFRNSVEHGSADSRGGSGVTVWVGGLTDGFYVADDGPGIPDDEHDAVFETGFTTQPDGTGFGLAIVEGIVDAHDWDVSVTESESGGVRFEFRTGE
;
A
#
# COMPACT_ATOMS: atom_id res chain seq x y z
N MET A 1 75.83 -36.94 90.66
CA MET A 1 76.13 -35.56 91.07
C MET A 1 74.81 -34.82 90.96
N ASP A 2 73.85 -35.17 91.81
CA ASP A 2 73.68 -34.70 93.20
C ASP A 2 73.16 -33.27 93.26
N ASN A 3 71.96 -33.17 93.85
CA ASN A 3 71.38 -32.09 94.66
C ASN A 3 71.23 -30.70 93.99
N ASP A 4 70.22 -29.87 94.27
CA ASP A 4 69.24 -29.85 95.35
C ASP A 4 68.04 -28.98 94.94
N ALA A 5 67.00 -29.09 95.77
CA ALA A 5 65.65 -28.57 95.71
C ALA A 5 65.46 -27.04 95.58
N GLY A 6 64.26 -26.67 95.12
CA GLY A 6 63.71 -25.32 95.18
C GLY A 6 62.27 -25.30 94.68
N ASP A 7 61.35 -25.66 95.57
CA ASP A 7 59.89 -25.83 95.41
C ASP A 7 59.13 -24.52 95.14
N GLY A 8 57.98 -24.64 94.45
CA GLY A 8 56.78 -23.86 94.75
C GLY A 8 56.36 -22.74 93.80
N GLN A 9 55.63 -23.06 92.71
CA GLN A 9 54.35 -22.39 92.43
C GLN A 9 53.51 -23.08 91.33
N ARG A 10 52.25 -23.36 91.67
CA ARG A 10 51.21 -23.86 90.75
C ARG A 10 50.80 -22.74 89.79
N SER A 11 50.98 -22.94 88.48
CA SER A 11 50.38 -22.12 87.42
C SER A 11 48.93 -22.58 87.17
N GLY A 12 48.00 -21.63 87.21
CA GLY A 12 46.61 -21.80 86.75
C GLY A 12 46.51 -21.94 85.23
N PRO A 13 45.29 -22.17 84.69
CA PRO A 13 45.05 -22.33 83.26
C PRO A 13 45.32 -21.01 82.51
N PRO A 14 45.66 -21.06 81.20
CA PRO A 14 46.04 -19.87 80.44
C PRO A 14 44.86 -18.89 80.34
N PRO A 15 45.12 -17.56 80.34
CA PRO A 15 44.07 -16.58 80.19
C PRO A 15 43.46 -16.67 78.77
N ARG A 16 42.13 -16.58 78.72
CA ARG A 16 41.38 -16.37 77.48
C ARG A 16 41.82 -15.04 76.87
N THR A 17 42.40 -15.08 75.68
CA THR A 17 42.64 -13.88 74.87
C THR A 17 41.30 -13.37 74.35
N GLU A 18 40.89 -12.20 74.83
CA GLU A 18 39.78 -11.42 74.31
C GLU A 18 40.07 -11.00 72.86
N SER A 19 39.35 -11.60 71.92
CA SER A 19 39.31 -11.19 70.51
C SER A 19 38.36 -10.01 70.35
N GLY A 20 38.78 -8.83 70.81
CA GLY A 20 38.21 -7.54 70.42
C GLY A 20 39.04 -6.92 69.31
N ALA A 21 39.16 -7.59 68.16
CA ALA A 21 39.70 -6.94 66.97
C ALA A 21 38.71 -5.84 66.57
N ASP A 22 39.22 -4.62 66.42
CA ASP A 22 38.52 -3.39 66.05
C ASP A 22 37.55 -3.63 64.87
N THR A 23 36.29 -3.95 65.17
CA THR A 23 35.24 -4.25 64.18
C THR A 23 35.12 -3.12 63.14
N GLY A 24 35.35 -1.87 63.58
CA GLY A 24 35.35 -0.72 62.70
C GLY A 24 36.53 -0.68 61.71
N ALA A 25 37.69 -1.23 62.04
CA ALA A 25 38.81 -1.33 61.11
C ALA A 25 38.58 -2.39 60.03
N PHE A 26 37.92 -3.49 60.38
CA PHE A 26 37.54 -4.54 59.43
C PHE A 26 36.43 -4.05 58.48
N GLU A 27 35.39 -3.41 58.99
CA GLU A 27 34.29 -2.84 58.19
C GLU A 27 34.78 -1.73 57.24
N ARG A 28 35.66 -0.83 57.72
CA ARG A 28 36.32 0.17 56.86
C ARG A 28 37.20 -0.46 55.79
N GLY A 29 37.86 -1.59 56.09
CA GLY A 29 38.66 -2.36 55.14
C GLY A 29 37.83 -2.96 54.01
N VAL A 30 36.69 -3.57 54.35
CA VAL A 30 35.75 -4.15 53.37
C VAL A 30 35.15 -3.09 52.46
N LEU A 31 34.62 -2.00 53.03
CA LEU A 31 34.02 -0.89 52.25
C LEU A 31 35.02 -0.19 51.32
N ARG A 32 36.29 -0.06 51.77
CA ARG A 32 37.35 0.54 50.96
C ARG A 32 37.73 -0.31 49.74
N SER A 33 37.53 -1.63 49.82
CA SER A 33 37.79 -2.59 48.73
C SER A 33 36.57 -2.82 47.83
N SER A 34 35.40 -2.24 48.15
CA SER A 34 34.20 -2.41 47.34
C SER A 34 34.40 -1.89 45.91
N PRO A 35 33.95 -2.63 44.88
CA PRO A 35 34.04 -2.20 43.49
C PRO A 35 33.07 -1.06 43.17
N GLU A 36 31.96 -0.96 43.91
CA GLU A 36 30.90 0.04 43.75
C GLU A 36 31.19 1.28 44.61
N ALA A 37 30.78 2.46 44.13
CA ALA A 37 30.95 3.70 44.88
C ALA A 37 30.08 3.66 46.12
N THR A 38 30.68 3.89 47.29
CA THR A 38 29.94 3.89 48.56
C THR A 38 30.19 5.20 49.27
N ILE A 39 29.11 5.91 49.60
CA ILE A 39 29.12 7.23 50.22
C ILE A 39 28.21 7.18 51.46
N ALA A 40 28.73 7.59 52.61
CA ALA A 40 27.92 7.72 53.83
C ALA A 40 27.67 9.19 54.13
N ILE A 41 26.41 9.54 54.39
CA ILE A 41 25.93 10.91 54.61
C ILE A 41 25.28 10.96 56.00
N ASP A 42 25.62 11.95 56.82
CA ASP A 42 24.97 12.13 58.12
C ASP A 42 23.61 12.85 58.02
N ASP A 43 22.91 12.98 59.15
CA ASP A 43 21.62 13.66 59.24
C ASP A 43 21.68 15.16 58.87
N ALA A 44 22.87 15.76 58.86
CA ALA A 44 23.07 17.14 58.41
C ALA A 44 23.31 17.26 56.90
N GLY A 45 23.27 16.13 56.16
CA GLY A 45 23.53 16.09 54.72
C GLY A 45 25.02 16.19 54.37
N THR A 46 25.92 15.96 55.33
CA THR A 46 27.37 16.05 55.13
C THR A 46 27.96 14.66 54.86
N VAL A 47 28.86 14.56 53.87
CA VAL A 47 29.54 13.30 53.57
C VAL A 47 30.52 12.96 54.69
N ARG A 48 30.33 11.79 55.33
CA ARG A 48 31.19 11.26 56.40
C ARG A 48 32.17 10.22 55.90
N TYR A 49 31.86 9.57 54.78
CA TYR A 49 32.72 8.55 54.19
C TYR A 49 32.50 8.49 52.69
N ALA A 50 33.58 8.28 51.94
CA ALA A 50 33.54 7.90 50.53
C ALA A 50 34.67 6.88 50.30
N ASN A 51 34.41 5.86 49.48
CA ASN A 51 35.43 4.88 49.11
C ASN A 51 36.14 5.26 47.79
N PRO A 52 37.27 4.62 47.44
CA PRO A 52 37.98 4.89 46.18
C PRO A 52 37.18 4.63 44.89
N ALA A 53 36.07 3.91 44.96
CA ALA A 53 35.21 3.69 43.81
C ALA A 53 34.42 4.95 43.43
N THR A 54 34.22 5.89 44.36
CA THR A 54 33.58 7.18 44.08
C THR A 54 34.34 8.00 43.05
N GLU A 55 35.67 8.00 43.09
CA GLU A 55 36.51 8.70 42.11
C GLU A 55 36.35 8.12 40.70
N ARG A 56 36.16 6.80 40.58
CA ARG A 56 35.94 6.14 39.29
C ARG A 56 34.55 6.40 38.71
N LEU A 57 33.55 6.58 39.57
CA LEU A 57 32.17 6.81 39.14
C LEU A 57 31.89 8.29 38.86
N LEU A 58 32.32 9.18 39.76
CA LEU A 58 31.93 10.59 39.82
C LEU A 58 33.12 11.57 39.70
N GLY A 59 34.36 11.09 39.56
CA GLY A 59 35.55 11.94 39.39
C GLY A 59 36.05 12.64 40.65
N TYR A 60 35.30 12.60 41.75
CA TYR A 60 35.70 13.21 43.02
C TYR A 60 36.70 12.34 43.80
N ASN A 61 37.78 12.96 44.26
CA ASN A 61 38.68 12.29 45.20
C ASN A 61 37.93 11.99 46.51
N PRO A 62 37.97 10.77 47.07
CA PRO A 62 37.17 10.44 48.25
C PRO A 62 37.55 11.28 49.47
N GLY A 63 38.83 11.66 49.59
CA GLY A 63 39.31 12.48 50.70
C GLY A 63 38.81 13.93 50.65
N SER A 64 38.54 14.47 49.46
CA SER A 64 38.00 15.82 49.29
C SER A 64 36.48 15.89 49.45
N LEU A 65 35.78 14.76 49.39
CA LEU A 65 34.34 14.71 49.63
C LEU A 65 34.00 14.69 51.12
N VAL A 66 34.86 14.11 51.96
CA VAL A 66 34.56 13.99 53.40
C VAL A 66 34.53 15.38 54.05
N GLY A 67 33.39 15.72 54.64
CA GLY A 67 33.13 17.03 55.25
C GLY A 67 32.39 18.01 54.35
N GLU A 68 32.24 17.70 53.06
CA GLU A 68 31.49 18.52 52.11
C GLU A 68 29.99 18.16 52.11
N PRO A 69 29.11 19.09 51.71
CA PRO A 69 27.69 18.83 51.62
C PRO A 69 27.39 17.87 50.46
N ALA A 70 26.65 16.80 50.72
CA ALA A 70 26.30 15.81 49.71
C ALA A 70 25.41 16.37 48.59
N THR A 71 24.86 17.59 48.75
CA THR A 71 24.14 18.30 47.68
C THR A 71 25.02 18.50 46.46
N MET A 72 26.34 18.64 46.60
CA MET A 72 27.24 18.80 45.45
C MET A 72 27.21 17.63 44.45
N LEU A 73 26.74 16.46 44.89
CA LEU A 73 26.60 15.25 44.07
C LEU A 73 25.25 15.18 43.33
N VAL A 74 24.35 16.14 43.59
CA VAL A 74 22.98 16.19 43.06
C VAL A 74 22.87 17.41 42.14
N PRO A 75 22.19 17.32 40.98
CA PRO A 75 22.02 18.47 40.09
C PRO A 75 21.30 19.63 40.79
N SER A 76 21.71 20.87 40.50
CA SER A 76 21.25 22.02 41.28
C SER A 76 19.75 22.30 41.21
N ARG A 77 19.07 21.81 40.17
CA ARG A 77 17.61 21.87 40.04
C ARG A 77 16.85 21.06 41.10
N PHE A 78 17.51 20.14 41.78
CA PHE A 78 16.92 19.29 42.83
C PHE A 78 17.36 19.69 44.25
N HIS A 79 18.11 20.79 44.41
CA HIS A 79 18.38 21.35 45.73
C HIS A 79 17.10 21.95 46.31
N THR A 80 16.49 21.29 47.29
CA THR A 80 15.34 21.83 48.04
C THR A 80 15.81 22.51 49.33
N ASP A 81 15.09 23.55 49.78
CA ASP A 81 15.38 24.34 51.00
C ASP A 81 15.21 23.56 52.33
N ARG A 82 14.85 22.26 52.29
CA ARG A 82 14.65 21.42 53.48
C ARG A 82 15.83 20.46 53.68
N SER A 83 16.22 20.25 54.93
CA SER A 83 17.25 19.28 55.34
C SER A 83 16.98 17.83 54.88
N ASP A 84 15.74 17.52 54.47
CA ASP A 84 15.33 16.22 53.93
C ASP A 84 15.59 16.04 52.42
N GLY A 85 16.07 17.07 51.71
CA GLY A 85 16.13 17.10 50.24
C GLY A 85 16.97 16.00 49.59
N ILE A 86 18.14 15.68 50.16
CA ILE A 86 19.00 14.59 49.66
C ILE A 86 18.38 13.23 49.93
N ARG A 87 17.74 13.06 51.10
CA ARG A 87 17.07 11.82 51.48
C ARG A 87 15.84 11.57 50.60
N SER A 88 15.13 12.64 50.22
CA SER A 88 14.03 12.59 49.26
C SER A 88 14.52 12.27 47.85
N TYR A 89 15.67 12.80 47.42
CA TYR A 89 16.22 12.56 46.08
C TYR A 89 16.83 11.15 45.92
N LEU A 90 17.55 10.66 46.93
CA LEU A 90 18.24 9.36 46.89
C LEU A 90 17.40 8.19 47.45
N GLY A 91 16.28 8.48 48.12
CA GLY A 91 15.38 7.48 48.69
C GLY A 91 14.57 6.71 47.63
N PRO A 92 13.83 5.68 48.04
CA PRO A 92 13.02 4.85 47.13
C PRO A 92 11.93 5.64 46.37
N ASP A 93 11.53 6.81 46.88
CA ASP A 93 10.57 7.73 46.26
C ASP A 93 11.23 8.90 45.50
N GLY A 94 12.52 8.78 45.15
CA GLY A 94 13.31 9.80 44.45
C GLY A 94 12.55 10.52 43.34
N GLU A 95 12.32 11.83 43.49
CA GLU A 95 11.66 12.69 42.48
C GLU A 95 12.54 12.96 41.22
N GLY A 96 13.55 12.11 40.97
CA GLY A 96 14.53 12.28 39.90
C GLY A 96 14.03 11.96 38.48
N LEU A 97 12.82 11.41 38.34
CA LEU A 97 12.18 11.14 37.05
C LEU A 97 10.80 11.81 36.99
N GLY A 98 10.51 12.43 35.84
CA GLY A 98 9.19 12.98 35.53
C GLY A 98 8.09 11.91 35.55
N PRO A 99 6.80 12.31 35.54
CA PRO A 99 5.66 11.43 35.80
C PRO A 99 5.52 10.23 34.86
N GLU A 100 6.19 10.19 33.71
CA GLU A 100 6.06 9.11 32.72
C GLU A 100 6.70 7.78 33.15
N THR A 101 7.73 7.79 34.00
CA THR A 101 8.38 6.55 34.45
C THR A 101 7.76 5.97 35.73
N ARG A 102 6.94 6.75 36.45
CA ARG A 102 6.28 6.31 37.71
C ARG A 102 5.17 5.30 37.45
N ALA A 103 4.66 5.23 36.22
CA ALA A 103 3.62 4.29 35.81
C ALA A 103 4.14 2.85 35.62
N GLU A 104 5.43 2.64 35.36
CA GLU A 104 5.97 1.31 35.00
C GLU A 104 6.46 0.49 36.21
N ALA A 105 6.70 1.12 37.37
CA ALA A 105 7.12 0.39 38.58
C ALA A 105 5.95 -0.34 39.29
N HIS A 106 4.70 -0.03 38.95
CA HIS A 106 3.52 -0.61 39.56
C HIS A 106 2.93 -1.82 38.80
N ASP A 107 3.43 -2.15 37.60
CA ASP A 107 2.82 -3.19 36.74
C ASP A 107 3.59 -4.54 36.70
N GLU A 108 4.69 -4.68 37.45
CA GLU A 108 5.31 -6.01 37.68
C GLU A 108 4.69 -6.66 38.93
N GLY A 109 3.42 -7.04 38.82
CA GLY A 109 2.63 -7.53 39.94
C GLY A 109 1.57 -8.57 39.62
N ASP A 110 1.69 -9.36 38.55
CA ASP A 110 0.94 -10.62 38.46
C ASP A 110 1.55 -11.63 37.48
N SER A 111 2.19 -12.68 38.03
CA SER A 111 2.26 -14.04 37.45
C SER A 111 3.29 -14.90 38.19
N ALA A 112 2.88 -15.44 39.34
CA ALA A 112 3.49 -16.66 39.88
C ALA A 112 2.44 -17.48 40.64
N SER A 113 1.87 -18.45 39.95
CA SER A 113 1.05 -19.52 40.51
C SER A 113 1.88 -20.49 41.36
N ASP A 114 1.36 -20.80 42.54
CA ASP A 114 1.42 -22.06 43.29
C ASP A 114 2.68 -22.94 43.23
N VAL A 115 3.42 -23.01 44.34
CA VAL A 115 3.80 -24.29 45.00
C VAL A 115 3.86 -24.09 46.52
N ASP A 116 3.07 -24.91 47.20
CA ASP A 116 3.01 -25.13 48.65
C ASP A 116 4.28 -25.83 49.19
N THR A 117 4.85 -25.39 50.31
CA THR A 117 5.28 -26.24 51.45
C THR A 117 5.91 -25.43 52.59
N ASP A 118 5.21 -25.42 53.71
CA ASP A 118 5.65 -25.60 55.11
C ASP A 118 7.15 -25.40 55.44
N ASP A 119 7.47 -24.34 56.21
CA ASP A 119 8.42 -24.46 57.32
C ASP A 119 8.20 -23.37 58.39
N ARG A 120 7.73 -23.80 59.56
CA ARG A 120 7.63 -23.01 60.79
C ARG A 120 8.84 -23.31 61.67
N ASP A 121 9.92 -22.54 61.57
CA ASP A 121 10.74 -22.17 62.73
C ASP A 121 11.88 -21.22 62.35
N ARG A 122 11.80 -19.94 62.79
CA ARG A 122 12.94 -19.09 63.16
C ARG A 122 12.42 -17.77 63.73
N GLY A 123 12.82 -17.47 64.96
CA GLY A 123 12.47 -16.24 65.69
C GLY A 123 12.90 -14.95 64.97
N PRO A 124 12.48 -13.77 65.48
CA PRO A 124 12.55 -12.53 64.72
C PRO A 124 14.01 -12.13 64.47
N ALA A 125 14.49 -12.40 63.26
CA ALA A 125 15.63 -11.69 62.71
C ALA A 125 15.19 -10.23 62.54
N LYS A 126 15.96 -9.30 63.10
CA LYS A 126 15.83 -7.87 62.77
C LYS A 126 16.01 -7.74 61.26
N THR A 127 14.91 -7.63 60.53
CA THR A 127 14.91 -7.32 59.10
C THR A 127 15.31 -5.87 58.95
N THR A 128 16.58 -5.62 58.64
CA THR A 128 17.01 -4.35 58.04
C THR A 128 16.27 -4.23 56.69
N PRO A 129 15.49 -3.17 56.44
CA PRO A 129 14.82 -3.01 55.16
C PRO A 129 15.87 -2.78 54.07
N SER A 130 15.91 -3.68 53.08
CA SER A 130 16.68 -3.55 51.86
C SER A 130 15.78 -2.89 50.82
N PHE A 131 16.05 -1.63 50.46
CA PHE A 131 15.32 -0.93 49.41
C PHE A 131 16.00 -1.17 48.05
N GLY A 132 15.24 -1.59 47.04
CA GLY A 132 15.72 -1.67 45.65
C GLY A 132 16.20 -0.29 45.18
N GLY A 133 17.34 -0.24 44.47
CA GLY A 133 17.95 1.03 44.07
C GLY A 133 17.13 1.81 43.05
N ALA A 134 17.15 3.14 43.16
CA ALA A 134 16.54 4.07 42.22
C ALA A 134 17.59 4.55 41.19
N GLU A 135 17.17 4.78 39.94
CA GLU A 135 18.02 5.40 38.92
C GLU A 135 17.93 6.93 39.04
N VAL A 136 19.06 7.59 39.26
CA VAL A 136 19.15 9.04 39.51
C VAL A 136 20.34 9.64 38.75
N SER A 137 20.29 10.95 38.51
CA SER A 137 21.43 11.70 37.97
C SER A 137 22.33 12.19 39.11
N LEU A 138 23.62 11.88 39.04
CA LEU A 138 24.62 12.42 39.94
C LEU A 138 25.56 13.37 39.19
N VAL A 139 26.08 14.39 39.86
CA VAL A 139 27.01 15.35 39.27
C VAL A 139 28.44 14.77 39.34
N HIS A 140 29.15 14.84 38.21
CA HIS A 140 30.58 14.53 38.10
C HIS A 140 31.42 15.74 38.54
N ALA A 141 32.67 15.50 38.95
CA ALA A 141 33.61 16.57 39.34
C ALA A 141 33.85 17.62 38.25
N ASP A 142 33.65 17.27 36.97
CA ASP A 142 33.77 18.16 35.82
C ASP A 142 32.49 18.96 35.51
N GLY A 143 31.40 18.70 36.25
CA GLY A 143 30.11 19.38 36.12
C GLY A 143 29.05 18.63 35.31
N ASP A 144 29.43 17.55 34.61
CA ASP A 144 28.51 16.72 33.83
C ASP A 144 27.58 15.87 34.72
N GLU A 145 26.40 15.55 34.21
CA GLU A 145 25.49 14.62 34.88
C GLU A 145 25.71 13.19 34.42
N VAL A 146 25.84 12.28 35.39
CA VAL A 146 26.10 10.84 35.16
C VAL A 146 24.92 10.04 35.71
N PRO A 147 24.28 9.18 34.89
CA PRO A 147 23.24 8.29 35.38
C PRO A 147 23.83 7.22 36.30
N ALA A 148 23.23 7.04 37.47
CA ALA A 148 23.65 6.08 38.47
C ALA A 148 22.44 5.36 39.07
N LEU A 149 22.57 4.04 39.26
CA LEU A 149 21.68 3.30 40.13
C LEU A 149 22.17 3.47 41.57
N VAL A 150 21.33 4.03 42.44
CA VAL A 150 21.65 4.33 43.84
C VAL A 150 20.75 3.51 44.76
N SER A 151 21.35 2.72 45.63
CA SER A 151 20.66 2.03 46.72
C SER A 151 21.03 2.68 48.05
N VAL A 152 20.02 3.07 48.83
CA VAL A 152 20.20 3.75 50.11
C VAL A 152 19.78 2.85 51.26
N HIS A 153 20.66 2.74 52.25
CA HIS A 153 20.44 1.98 53.46
C HIS A 153 20.79 2.84 54.68
N GLU A 154 20.09 2.65 55.79
CA GLU A 154 20.52 3.22 57.07
C GLU A 154 21.67 2.39 57.66
N GLY A 155 22.70 3.07 58.12
CA GLY A 155 23.85 2.49 58.79
C GLY A 155 24.28 3.31 60.00
N GLU A 156 25.33 2.87 60.68
CA GLU A 156 25.88 3.54 61.86
C GLU A 156 27.40 3.68 61.72
N ILE A 157 27.92 4.90 61.88
CA ILE A 157 29.36 5.16 61.90
C ILE A 157 29.68 5.92 63.20
N GLY A 158 30.48 5.30 64.07
CA GLY A 158 30.95 5.95 65.30
C GLY A 158 29.85 6.34 66.29
N GLY A 159 28.72 5.61 66.32
CA GLY A 159 27.58 5.91 67.20
C GLY A 159 26.55 6.87 66.61
N GLN A 160 26.76 7.34 65.38
CA GLN A 160 25.83 8.23 64.66
C GLN A 160 25.16 7.49 63.51
N THR A 161 23.85 7.69 63.35
CA THR A 161 23.08 7.21 62.20
C THR A 161 23.56 7.93 60.94
N VAL A 162 23.76 7.18 59.86
CA VAL A 162 24.14 7.69 58.54
C VAL A 162 23.34 6.98 57.45
N LEU A 163 23.13 7.66 56.34
CA LEU A 163 22.63 7.07 55.10
C LEU A 163 23.81 6.57 54.28
N VAL A 164 23.87 5.26 54.05
CA VAL A 164 24.86 4.60 53.20
C VAL A 164 24.27 4.45 51.80
N CYS A 165 24.80 5.23 50.87
CA CYS A 165 24.46 5.21 49.46
C CYS A 165 25.47 4.35 48.71
N VAL A 166 24.98 3.31 48.03
CA VAL A 166 25.78 2.50 47.12
C VAL A 166 25.39 2.87 45.69
N CYS A 167 26.33 3.45 44.96
CA CYS A 167 26.13 3.98 43.62
C CYS A 167 26.90 3.15 42.60
N ARG A 168 26.25 2.79 41.50
CA ARG A 168 26.87 2.07 40.38
C ARG A 168 26.35 2.57 39.04
N ARG A 169 27.12 2.38 37.98
CA ARG A 169 26.62 2.65 36.62
C ARG A 169 25.52 1.63 36.27
N PRO A 170 24.42 2.06 35.63
CA PRO A 170 23.43 1.13 35.11
C PRO A 170 24.08 0.20 34.06
N PRO A 171 23.69 -1.09 33.99
CA PRO A 171 24.24 -2.03 33.03
C PRO A 171 23.88 -1.64 31.59
N HIS A 172 24.88 -1.61 30.69
CA HIS A 172 24.80 -1.19 29.28
C HIS A 172 23.77 -1.94 28.39
N ARG A 173 23.08 -2.97 28.89
CA ARG A 173 22.28 -3.93 28.10
C ARG A 173 20.78 -3.58 27.99
N ARG A 174 20.20 -2.89 28.98
CA ARG A 174 18.75 -2.55 28.96
C ARG A 174 18.41 -1.42 27.98
N SER A 175 19.34 -0.50 27.72
CA SER A 175 19.11 0.60 26.77
C SER A 175 19.13 0.16 25.30
N THR A 176 19.89 -0.88 24.94
CA THR A 176 19.87 -1.44 23.58
C THR A 176 18.61 -2.25 23.32
N GLU A 177 18.17 -3.07 24.28
CA GLU A 177 16.92 -3.83 24.15
C GLU A 177 15.69 -2.92 24.09
N HIS A 178 15.65 -1.84 24.88
CA HIS A 178 14.58 -0.85 24.80
C HIS A 178 14.57 -0.12 23.45
N ARG A 179 15.73 0.40 23.01
CA ARG A 179 15.87 1.07 21.71
C ARG A 179 15.55 0.16 20.53
N LEU A 180 15.88 -1.14 20.61
CA LEU A 180 15.53 -2.13 19.60
C LEU A 180 14.01 -2.39 19.60
N ARG A 181 13.36 -2.41 20.76
CA ARG A 181 11.90 -2.57 20.88
C ARG A 181 11.15 -1.34 20.36
N GLU A 182 11.60 -0.14 20.67
CA GLU A 182 11.04 1.10 20.12
C GLU A 182 11.18 1.13 18.59
N ARG A 183 12.37 0.89 18.06
CA ARG A 183 12.60 0.81 16.60
C ARG A 183 11.76 -0.26 15.92
N LYS A 184 11.56 -1.40 16.59
CA LYS A 184 10.70 -2.47 16.06
C LYS A 184 9.24 -2.01 15.99
N ARG A 185 8.73 -1.35 17.04
CA ARG A 185 7.37 -0.81 17.06
C ARG A 185 7.19 0.27 16.00
N GLU A 186 8.17 1.15 15.82
CA GLU A 186 8.17 2.18 14.78
C GLU A 186 8.02 1.58 13.38
N ILE A 187 8.84 0.58 13.03
CA ILE A 187 8.74 -0.13 11.75
C ILE A 187 7.37 -0.82 11.59
N GLU A 188 6.86 -1.46 12.65
CA GLU A 188 5.53 -2.10 12.64
C GLU A 188 4.42 -1.06 12.38
N SER A 189 4.47 0.11 13.01
CA SER A 189 3.54 1.21 12.77
C SER A 189 3.67 1.82 11.37
N LEU A 190 4.89 1.93 10.83
CA LEU A 190 5.10 2.39 9.44
C LEU A 190 4.50 1.41 8.42
N HIS A 191 4.56 0.09 8.67
CA HIS A 191 3.88 -0.89 7.81
C HIS A 191 2.35 -0.78 7.87
N GLU A 192 1.79 -0.42 9.03
CA GLU A 192 0.35 -0.15 9.17
C GLU A 192 -0.04 1.07 8.34
N VAL A 193 0.73 2.16 8.44
CA VAL A 193 0.54 3.36 7.61
C VAL A 193 0.64 3.03 6.12
N ALA A 194 1.59 2.20 5.70
CA ALA A 194 1.71 1.78 4.30
C ALA A 194 0.44 1.07 3.80
N THR A 195 -0.20 0.28 4.67
CA THR A 195 -1.46 -0.41 4.36
C THR A 195 -2.61 0.58 4.23
N ASP A 196 -2.72 1.52 5.17
CA ASP A 196 -3.73 2.58 5.14
C ASP A 196 -3.57 3.46 3.89
N MET A 197 -2.33 3.78 3.53
CA MET A 197 -2.00 4.57 2.34
C MET A 197 -2.47 3.90 1.04
N GLY A 198 -2.54 2.57 1.01
CA GLY A 198 -3.13 1.81 -0.10
C GLY A 198 -4.62 2.11 -0.34
N THR A 199 -5.33 2.63 0.67
CA THR A 199 -6.76 2.97 0.58
C THR A 199 -7.03 4.44 0.21
N CYS A 200 -6.02 5.30 0.27
CA CYS A 200 -6.14 6.71 -0.09
C CYS A 200 -6.61 6.86 -1.54
N SER A 201 -7.66 7.62 -1.78
CA SER A 201 -8.26 7.82 -3.10
C SER A 201 -7.82 9.12 -3.77
N THR A 202 -7.13 10.01 -3.05
CA THR A 202 -6.60 11.26 -3.58
C THR A 202 -5.14 11.50 -3.17
N PRO A 203 -4.38 12.30 -3.94
CA PRO A 203 -3.04 12.73 -3.53
C PRO A 203 -3.02 13.44 -2.17
N GLU A 204 -4.02 14.27 -1.90
CA GLU A 204 -4.13 15.00 -0.63
C GLU A 204 -4.20 14.06 0.58
N GLU A 205 -4.99 12.98 0.48
CA GLU A 205 -5.06 11.96 1.54
C GLU A 205 -3.71 11.25 1.76
N VAL A 206 -2.93 11.04 0.68
CA VAL A 206 -1.58 10.47 0.78
C VAL A 206 -0.65 11.44 1.51
N TYR A 207 -0.63 12.72 1.13
CA TYR A 207 0.21 13.74 1.76
C TYR A 207 -0.12 13.91 3.26
N ASP A 208 -1.39 13.98 3.62
CA ASP A 208 -1.84 14.04 5.02
C ASP A 208 -1.43 12.79 5.80
N THR A 209 -1.45 11.62 5.17
CA THR A 209 -1.03 10.37 5.79
C THR A 209 0.48 10.37 6.08
N VAL A 210 1.30 10.89 5.17
CA VAL A 210 2.74 11.07 5.39
C VAL A 210 3.00 11.99 6.58
N ILE A 211 2.36 13.17 6.62
CA ILE A 211 2.54 14.12 7.74
C ILE A 211 2.11 13.50 9.08
N ARG A 212 0.94 12.86 9.14
CA ARG A 212 0.46 12.21 10.37
C ARG A 212 1.39 11.11 10.86
N ALA A 213 1.97 10.33 9.95
CA ALA A 213 2.92 9.28 10.30
C ALA A 213 4.21 9.87 10.89
N VAL A 214 4.71 10.94 10.29
CA VAL A 214 5.90 11.64 10.78
C VAL A 214 5.67 12.26 12.17
N GLU A 215 4.52 12.89 12.40
CA GLU A 215 4.20 13.50 13.70
C GLU A 215 3.98 12.45 14.80
N ARG A 216 3.26 11.35 14.49
CA ARG A 216 2.80 10.40 15.52
C ARG A 216 3.74 9.24 15.76
N ILE A 217 4.47 8.81 14.73
CA ILE A 217 5.34 7.64 14.78
C ILE A 217 6.80 8.08 14.90
N LEU A 218 7.25 8.95 14.00
CA LEU A 218 8.65 9.42 13.99
C LEU A 218 8.89 10.56 14.98
N GLN A 219 7.83 11.24 15.43
CA GLN A 219 7.87 12.34 16.39
C GLN A 219 8.78 13.49 15.95
N PHE A 220 8.84 13.77 14.64
CA PHE A 220 9.61 14.90 14.15
C PHE A 220 8.86 16.21 14.39
N ASP A 221 9.61 17.24 14.76
CA ASP A 221 9.07 18.52 15.17
C ASP A 221 8.41 19.26 13.99
N PHE A 222 9.04 19.27 12.81
CA PHE A 222 8.57 20.03 11.65
C PHE A 222 8.68 19.19 10.38
N ALA A 223 7.58 19.08 9.63
CA ALA A 223 7.54 18.34 8.37
C ALA A 223 6.62 18.99 7.34
N ILE A 224 6.98 18.85 6.06
CA ILE A 224 6.24 19.35 4.91
C ILE A 224 6.29 18.33 3.77
N VAL A 225 5.20 18.26 3.02
CA VAL A 225 5.13 17.57 1.73
C VAL A 225 4.79 18.61 0.67
N ASP A 226 5.68 18.75 -0.31
CA ASP A 226 5.50 19.60 -1.47
C ASP A 226 5.15 18.74 -2.69
N ALA A 227 4.13 19.15 -3.45
CA ALA A 227 3.83 18.55 -4.74
C ALA A 227 4.50 19.35 -5.87
N ALA A 228 5.08 18.66 -6.85
CA ALA A 228 5.59 19.30 -8.05
C ALA A 228 4.43 19.63 -9.01
N VAL A 229 4.18 20.92 -9.23
CA VAL A 229 3.13 21.44 -10.10
C VAL A 229 3.73 22.51 -11.01
N ASP A 230 3.63 22.31 -12.32
CA ASP A 230 4.04 23.29 -13.35
C ASP A 230 5.48 23.84 -13.18
N GLY A 231 6.41 22.99 -12.73
CA GLY A 231 7.81 23.37 -12.51
C GLY A 231 8.09 24.02 -11.14
N THR A 232 7.16 23.92 -10.21
CA THR A 232 7.28 24.50 -8.87
C THR A 232 6.86 23.49 -7.80
N LEU A 233 7.60 23.44 -6.70
CA LEU A 233 7.25 22.70 -5.49
C LEU A 233 6.27 23.52 -4.68
N VAL A 234 5.05 23.02 -4.52
CA VAL A 234 3.95 23.69 -3.84
C VAL A 234 3.60 22.90 -2.58
N PRO A 235 3.63 23.54 -1.39
CA PRO A 235 3.20 22.91 -0.14
C PRO A 235 1.78 22.34 -0.25
N ARG A 236 1.61 21.06 0.06
CA ARG A 236 0.30 20.39 0.09
C ARG A 236 -0.10 19.88 1.46
N ALA A 237 0.86 19.53 2.30
CA ALA A 237 0.61 19.16 3.69
C ALA A 237 1.76 19.63 4.58
N VAL A 238 1.43 20.10 5.78
CA VAL A 238 2.40 20.61 6.77
C VAL A 238 2.05 20.07 8.15
N SER A 239 3.07 19.78 8.96
CA SER A 239 2.90 19.39 10.36
C SER A 239 2.31 20.54 11.18
N SER A 240 1.49 20.20 12.17
CA SER A 240 0.80 21.10 13.10
C SER A 240 1.70 22.04 13.90
N ASN A 241 2.96 21.66 14.13
CA ASN A 241 3.96 22.49 14.83
C ASN A 241 4.58 23.60 13.96
N LEU A 242 4.27 23.64 12.66
CA LEU A 242 4.63 24.76 11.78
C LEU A 242 3.53 25.83 11.87
N ASP A 243 3.86 27.03 12.33
CA ASP A 243 2.95 28.17 12.30
C ASP A 243 2.60 28.52 10.83
N GLY A 244 1.31 28.37 10.46
CA GLY A 244 0.84 28.49 9.07
C GLY A 244 0.88 29.89 8.45
N GLU A 245 1.36 30.92 9.15
CA GLU A 245 1.55 32.27 8.62
C GLU A 245 3.04 32.57 8.46
N GLY A 246 3.62 32.26 7.30
CA GLY A 246 4.94 32.77 6.89
C GLY A 246 5.97 31.77 6.37
N TYR A 247 5.68 30.47 6.33
CA TYR A 247 6.62 29.45 5.86
C TYR A 247 6.30 28.96 4.43
N TYR A 248 7.25 29.26 3.53
CA TYR A 248 7.41 28.82 2.12
C TYR A 248 6.28 29.19 1.15
N GLU A 249 6.51 30.28 0.38
CA GLU A 249 5.90 30.47 -0.93
C GLU A 249 6.56 29.48 -1.92
N GLU A 250 5.76 28.96 -2.86
CA GLU A 250 6.12 27.96 -3.87
C GLU A 250 7.60 28.03 -4.34
N THR A 251 8.32 26.91 -4.37
CA THR A 251 9.75 26.86 -4.70
C THR A 251 9.98 26.35 -6.13
N PRO A 252 10.56 27.13 -7.05
CA PRO A 252 10.89 26.64 -8.39
C PRO A 252 11.80 25.40 -8.32
N ILE A 253 11.51 24.36 -9.11
CA ILE A 253 12.31 23.11 -9.13
C ILE A 253 13.74 23.35 -9.63
N ASP A 254 13.98 24.47 -10.30
CA ASP A 254 15.27 24.89 -10.82
C ASP A 254 16.04 25.84 -9.89
N ALA A 255 15.52 26.16 -8.70
CA ALA A 255 16.21 27.00 -7.73
C ALA A 255 17.60 26.44 -7.35
N GLU A 256 18.63 27.30 -7.38
CA GLU A 256 20.00 26.92 -7.01
C GLU A 256 20.23 26.98 -5.49
N ASP A 257 19.47 27.84 -4.78
CA ASP A 257 19.61 28.09 -3.35
C ASP A 257 18.57 27.31 -2.50
N SER A 258 18.18 26.10 -2.92
CA SER A 258 17.18 25.28 -2.23
C SER A 258 17.55 23.79 -2.18
N VAL A 259 17.62 23.25 -0.97
CA VAL A 259 17.84 21.81 -0.73
C VAL A 259 16.72 20.98 -1.36
N ALA A 260 15.46 21.45 -1.29
CA ALA A 260 14.32 20.75 -1.86
C ALA A 260 14.40 20.67 -3.40
N ALA A 261 14.75 21.77 -4.06
CA ALA A 261 14.93 21.80 -5.51
C ALA A 261 16.13 20.95 -5.97
N GLU A 262 17.25 20.99 -5.23
CA GLU A 262 18.41 20.14 -5.48
C GLU A 262 18.06 18.64 -5.40
N VAL A 263 17.39 18.22 -4.31
CA VAL A 263 17.00 16.82 -4.13
C VAL A 263 15.96 16.39 -5.16
N TYR A 264 15.01 17.25 -5.53
CA TYR A 264 14.04 16.94 -6.58
C TYR A 264 14.74 16.64 -7.92
N ARG A 265 15.74 17.45 -8.29
CA ARG A 265 16.50 17.25 -9.54
C ARG A 265 17.42 16.03 -9.52
N THR A 266 18.06 15.76 -8.39
CA THR A 266 19.02 14.65 -8.27
C THR A 266 18.32 13.32 -8.02
N GLY A 267 17.16 13.34 -7.36
CA GLY A 267 16.45 12.14 -6.92
C GLY A 267 17.12 11.41 -5.76
N GLU A 268 18.09 12.04 -5.09
CA GLU A 268 18.88 11.42 -4.01
C GLU A 268 18.57 12.07 -2.66
N THR A 269 18.11 11.28 -1.68
CA THR A 269 17.88 11.74 -0.30
C THR A 269 19.08 12.50 0.26
N ASN A 270 18.83 13.66 0.87
CA ASN A 270 19.86 14.48 1.50
C ASN A 270 19.57 14.68 2.99
N VAL A 271 20.62 14.53 3.82
CA VAL A 271 20.61 14.81 5.25
C VAL A 271 21.66 15.86 5.53
N VAL A 272 21.23 16.99 6.07
CA VAL A 272 22.08 18.12 6.42
C VAL A 272 22.11 18.25 7.93
N ASP A 273 23.27 17.97 8.54
CA ASP A 273 23.46 18.01 9.99
C ASP A 273 23.45 19.45 10.55
N ASP A 274 24.02 20.39 9.81
CA ASP A 274 23.98 21.83 10.10
C ASP A 274 23.74 22.64 8.82
N VAL A 275 22.54 23.21 8.67
CA VAL A 275 22.13 24.01 7.50
C VAL A 275 22.99 25.26 7.32
N ARG A 276 23.69 25.73 8.35
CA ARG A 276 24.62 26.88 8.25
C ARG A 276 25.90 26.54 7.49
N GLU A 277 26.22 25.26 7.39
CA GLU A 277 27.36 24.74 6.63
C GLU A 277 26.97 24.38 5.20
N HIS A 278 25.68 24.40 4.86
CA HIS A 278 25.16 24.17 3.52
C HIS A 278 25.10 25.48 2.72
N SER A 279 25.16 25.39 1.39
CA SER A 279 25.03 26.53 0.48
C SER A 279 23.62 27.13 0.43
N ALA A 280 22.60 26.37 0.84
CA ALA A 280 21.21 26.78 0.77
C ALA A 280 20.79 27.46 2.09
N ALA A 281 20.10 28.59 1.99
CA ALA A 281 19.59 29.28 3.17
C ALA A 281 18.36 28.53 3.72
N PRO A 282 18.30 28.22 5.03
CA PRO A 282 17.07 27.70 5.62
C PRO A 282 16.01 28.81 5.64
N ALA A 283 14.73 28.47 5.48
CA ALA A 283 13.70 29.52 5.59
C ALA A 283 13.48 29.99 7.03
N ASP A 284 13.88 29.18 8.01
CA ASP A 284 14.03 29.65 9.39
C ASP A 284 15.49 29.65 9.81
N SER A 285 15.93 30.79 10.35
CA SER A 285 17.21 30.90 11.03
C SER A 285 17.31 30.06 12.32
N GLU A 286 16.20 29.56 12.86
CA GLU A 286 16.16 28.65 14.01
C GLU A 286 16.44 27.20 13.62
N PHE A 287 16.17 26.79 12.37
CA PHE A 287 16.47 25.43 11.93
C PHE A 287 17.98 25.18 11.88
N ARG A 288 18.37 23.97 12.25
CA ARG A 288 19.75 23.51 12.34
C ARG A 288 19.98 22.29 11.48
N SER A 289 19.11 21.29 11.48
CA SER A 289 19.25 20.13 10.60
C SER A 289 18.02 19.93 9.71
N VAL A 290 18.21 19.30 8.56
CA VAL A 290 17.14 19.02 7.57
C VAL A 290 17.34 17.62 6.96
N LEU A 291 16.24 16.88 6.83
CA LEU A 291 16.14 15.63 6.06
C LEU A 291 15.18 15.87 4.89
N THR A 292 15.64 15.65 3.65
CA THR A 292 14.85 15.86 2.43
C THR A 292 14.85 14.59 1.59
N VAL A 293 13.66 14.09 1.24
CA VAL A 293 13.46 12.82 0.52
C VAL A 293 12.55 13.03 -0.69
N PRO A 294 12.93 12.56 -1.89
CA PRO A 294 12.11 12.74 -3.09
C PRO A 294 10.96 11.75 -3.16
N ILE A 295 9.79 12.23 -3.60
CA ILE A 295 8.59 11.44 -3.90
C ILE A 295 8.53 11.13 -5.41
N GLY A 296 9.70 10.98 -6.05
CA GLY A 296 9.82 10.93 -7.51
C GLY A 296 9.33 12.22 -8.17
N ASP A 297 8.69 12.10 -9.33
CA ASP A 297 8.17 13.25 -10.08
C ASP A 297 6.95 13.92 -9.39
N ALA A 298 6.40 13.28 -8.35
CA ALA A 298 5.24 13.82 -7.64
C ALA A 298 5.60 14.99 -6.71
N GLY A 299 6.87 15.10 -6.28
CA GLY A 299 7.32 16.16 -5.39
C GLY A 299 8.30 15.68 -4.33
N MET A 300 8.24 16.29 -3.15
CA MET A 300 9.26 16.21 -2.12
C MET A 300 8.65 16.08 -0.72
N PHE A 301 9.34 15.35 0.15
CA PHE A 301 9.15 15.39 1.60
C PHE A 301 10.34 16.09 2.24
N GLN A 302 10.08 16.96 3.22
CA GLN A 302 11.14 17.58 4.01
C GLN A 302 10.76 17.63 5.48
N SER A 303 11.74 17.39 6.35
CA SER A 303 11.63 17.60 7.79
C SER A 303 12.81 18.43 8.28
N ALA A 304 12.56 19.31 9.25
CA ALA A 304 13.56 20.18 9.85
C ALA A 304 13.57 20.03 11.38
N SER A 305 14.70 20.35 12.01
CA SER A 305 14.84 20.42 13.47
C SER A 305 15.65 21.64 13.87
N LYS A 306 15.40 22.16 15.08
CA LYS A 306 16.19 23.23 15.72
C LYS A 306 17.50 22.71 16.35
N SER A 307 17.72 21.39 16.34
CA SER A 307 18.93 20.75 16.85
C SER A 307 19.90 20.40 15.71
N ILE A 308 21.20 20.47 15.96
CA ILE A 308 22.23 20.03 15.00
C ILE A 308 22.26 18.50 14.99
N GLY A 309 22.34 17.90 13.80
CA GLY A 309 22.44 16.45 13.63
C GLY A 309 21.25 15.68 14.22
N ALA A 310 20.04 16.23 14.11
CA ALA A 310 18.85 15.64 14.72
C ALA A 310 18.38 14.35 14.02
N PHE A 311 18.80 14.12 12.77
CA PHE A 311 18.37 12.99 11.96
C PHE A 311 19.51 11.99 11.82
N ASP A 312 19.29 10.76 12.29
CA ASP A 312 20.26 9.68 12.13
C ASP A 312 19.96 8.80 10.89
N GLU A 313 20.81 7.80 10.66
CA GLU A 313 20.66 6.86 9.55
C GLU A 313 19.41 5.96 9.65
N HIS A 314 18.85 5.80 10.84
CA HIS A 314 17.59 5.10 11.05
C HIS A 314 16.41 6.00 10.68
N ASP A 315 16.41 7.26 11.10
CA ASP A 315 15.42 8.28 10.71
C ASP A 315 15.31 8.42 9.19
N ARG A 316 16.47 8.54 8.52
CA ARG A 316 16.54 8.58 7.05
C ARG A 316 15.84 7.38 6.41
N ARG A 317 16.12 6.17 6.88
CA ARG A 317 15.54 4.93 6.33
C ARG A 317 14.05 4.79 6.62
N ALA A 318 13.59 5.25 7.78
CA ALA A 318 12.19 5.25 8.16
C ALA A 318 11.37 6.17 7.24
N VAL A 319 11.86 7.39 7.00
CA VAL A 319 11.24 8.32 6.06
C VAL A 319 11.29 7.81 4.62
N GLU A 320 12.43 7.28 4.17
CA GLU A 320 12.53 6.70 2.84
C GLU A 320 11.52 5.59 2.59
N LEU A 321 11.28 4.73 3.60
CA LEU A 321 10.25 3.69 3.51
C LEU A 321 8.85 4.30 3.39
N LEU A 322 8.52 5.27 4.25
CA LEU A 322 7.22 5.96 4.23
C LEU A 322 6.97 6.67 2.88
N VAL A 323 7.97 7.41 2.40
CA VAL A 323 7.91 8.16 1.14
C VAL A 323 7.87 7.21 -0.05
N ALA A 324 8.54 6.06 0.00
CA ALA A 324 8.43 5.06 -1.06
C ALA A 324 7.00 4.52 -1.20
N HIS A 325 6.29 4.31 -0.08
CA HIS A 325 4.88 3.93 -0.10
C HIS A 325 4.00 5.05 -0.67
N ALA A 326 4.26 6.31 -0.27
CA ALA A 326 3.54 7.47 -0.80
C ALA A 326 3.72 7.60 -2.31
N ARG A 327 4.97 7.52 -2.79
CA ARG A 327 5.31 7.54 -4.21
C ARG A 327 4.59 6.46 -4.99
N ALA A 328 4.58 5.22 -4.47
CA ALA A 328 3.88 4.12 -5.12
C ALA A 328 2.37 4.39 -5.24
N ARG A 329 1.74 4.90 -4.18
CA ARG A 329 0.30 5.22 -4.20
C ARG A 329 -0.01 6.38 -5.16
N LEU A 330 0.77 7.44 -5.13
CA LEU A 330 0.58 8.59 -6.03
C LEU A 330 0.70 8.19 -7.50
N ALA A 331 1.69 7.36 -7.85
CA ALA A 331 1.85 6.83 -9.20
C ALA A 331 0.64 5.95 -9.62
N GLN A 332 0.10 5.16 -8.70
CA GLN A 332 -1.10 4.37 -8.96
C GLN A 332 -2.32 5.27 -9.21
N LEU A 333 -2.53 6.30 -8.39
CA LEU A 333 -3.65 7.25 -8.56
C LEU A 333 -3.59 7.97 -9.91
N ASP A 334 -2.40 8.42 -10.32
CA ASP A 334 -2.19 9.05 -11.64
C ASP A 334 -2.55 8.08 -12.79
N THR A 335 -2.07 6.83 -12.70
CA THR A 335 -2.37 5.79 -13.68
C THR A 335 -3.87 5.48 -13.76
N GLU A 336 -4.54 5.36 -12.61
CA GLU A 336 -5.99 5.12 -12.56
C GLU A 336 -6.79 6.27 -13.18
N GLN A 337 -6.36 7.52 -12.95
CA GLN A 337 -7.00 8.70 -13.51
C GLN A 337 -6.82 8.78 -15.03
N GLU A 338 -5.61 8.52 -15.52
CA GLU A 338 -5.32 8.49 -16.96
C GLU A 338 -6.09 7.37 -17.66
N LEU A 339 -6.17 6.19 -17.06
CA LEU A 339 -6.96 5.07 -17.60
C LEU A 339 -8.45 5.44 -17.69
N ARG A 340 -9.03 5.98 -16.62
CA ARG A 340 -10.44 6.44 -16.61
C ARG A 340 -10.70 7.51 -17.67
N ARG A 341 -9.75 8.42 -17.88
CA ARG A 341 -9.85 9.47 -18.92
C ARG A 341 -9.86 8.85 -20.32
N ARG A 342 -8.96 7.91 -20.60
CA ARG A 342 -8.89 7.20 -21.89
C ARG A 342 -10.13 6.37 -22.16
N THR A 343 -10.60 5.60 -21.18
CA THR A 343 -11.84 4.80 -21.32
C THR A 343 -13.03 5.68 -21.69
N ARG A 344 -13.23 6.79 -20.97
CA ARG A 344 -14.32 7.75 -21.28
C ARG A 344 -14.18 8.39 -22.65
N GLU A 345 -12.95 8.61 -23.13
CA GLU A 345 -12.73 9.15 -24.47
C GLU A 345 -13.04 8.12 -25.55
N LEU A 346 -12.63 6.86 -25.35
CA LEU A 346 -12.95 5.76 -26.26
C LEU A 346 -14.45 5.50 -26.33
N GLU A 347 -15.15 5.49 -25.19
CA GLU A 347 -16.62 5.37 -25.12
C GLU A 347 -17.30 6.48 -25.93
N ARG A 348 -16.90 7.74 -25.73
CA ARG A 348 -17.44 8.87 -26.51
C ARG A 348 -17.13 8.79 -28.00
N GLN A 349 -15.97 8.25 -28.38
CA GLN A 349 -15.62 8.07 -29.79
C GLN A 349 -16.49 6.99 -30.42
N ASN A 350 -16.76 5.91 -29.70
CA ASN A 350 -17.64 4.85 -30.14
C ASN A 350 -19.08 5.35 -30.30
N ASP A 351 -19.61 6.06 -29.29
CA ASP A 351 -20.96 6.66 -29.35
C ASP A 351 -21.14 7.59 -30.56
N ARG A 352 -20.10 8.40 -30.86
CA ARG A 352 -20.10 9.29 -32.04
C ARG A 352 -20.09 8.52 -33.35
N LEU A 353 -19.37 7.41 -33.42
CA LEU A 353 -19.33 6.55 -34.62
C LEU A 353 -20.71 5.92 -34.85
N GLU A 354 -21.35 5.44 -33.79
CA GLU A 354 -22.73 4.90 -33.83
C GLU A 354 -23.75 5.95 -34.28
N GLU A 355 -23.72 7.15 -33.68
CA GLU A 355 -24.60 8.25 -34.05
C GLU A 355 -24.41 8.66 -35.52
N PHE A 356 -23.15 8.83 -35.94
CA PHE A 356 -22.81 9.20 -37.31
C PHE A 356 -23.29 8.14 -38.31
N ALA A 357 -23.02 6.86 -38.05
CA ALA A 357 -23.46 5.76 -38.89
C ALA A 357 -25.00 5.71 -39.00
N SER A 358 -25.71 5.93 -37.89
CA SER A 358 -27.18 5.97 -37.87
C SER A 358 -27.76 7.11 -38.72
N VAL A 359 -27.25 8.34 -38.54
CA VAL A 359 -27.71 9.53 -39.28
C VAL A 359 -27.45 9.36 -40.78
N VAL A 360 -26.23 8.99 -41.16
CA VAL A 360 -25.88 8.79 -42.57
C VAL A 360 -26.71 7.67 -43.19
N SER A 361 -26.94 6.56 -42.47
CA SER A 361 -27.76 5.46 -42.97
C SER A 361 -29.20 5.88 -43.23
N HIS A 362 -29.80 6.67 -42.33
CA HIS A 362 -31.14 7.23 -42.54
C HIS A 362 -31.18 8.13 -43.79
N ASP A 363 -30.20 9.03 -43.90
CA ASP A 363 -30.13 10.00 -44.99
C ASP A 363 -29.84 9.36 -46.35
N LEU A 364 -29.18 8.21 -46.38
CA LEU A 364 -28.97 7.41 -47.60
C LEU A 364 -30.17 6.52 -47.94
N ARG A 365 -30.82 5.90 -46.95
CA ARG A 365 -32.02 5.06 -47.18
C ARG A 365 -33.17 5.85 -47.77
N ASN A 366 -33.39 7.08 -47.33
CA ASN A 366 -34.55 7.86 -47.79
C ASN A 366 -34.55 8.15 -49.32
N PRO A 367 -33.48 8.70 -49.93
CA PRO A 367 -33.41 8.85 -51.39
C PRO A 367 -33.39 7.51 -52.13
N LEU A 368 -32.79 6.46 -51.55
CA LEU A 368 -32.78 5.12 -52.13
C LEU A 368 -34.18 4.53 -52.25
N ASN A 369 -34.98 4.61 -51.18
CA ASN A 369 -36.38 4.19 -51.15
C ASN A 369 -37.22 4.94 -52.20
N VAL A 370 -36.97 6.25 -52.40
CA VAL A 370 -37.63 7.03 -53.46
C VAL A 370 -37.24 6.52 -54.84
N ALA A 371 -35.95 6.22 -55.06
CA ALA A 371 -35.45 5.71 -56.34
C ALA A 371 -36.01 4.31 -56.66
N GLN A 372 -36.06 3.41 -55.66
CA GLN A 372 -36.70 2.10 -55.75
C GLN A 372 -38.20 2.23 -56.07
N GLY A 373 -38.93 3.12 -55.38
CA GLY A 373 -40.35 3.36 -55.66
C GLY A 373 -40.60 3.86 -57.08
N ARG A 374 -39.76 4.79 -57.58
CA ARG A 374 -39.82 5.27 -58.98
C ARG A 374 -39.52 4.17 -59.98
N LEU A 375 -38.53 3.32 -59.69
CA LEU A 375 -38.22 2.15 -60.51
C LEU A 375 -39.39 1.17 -60.59
N GLY A 376 -40.05 0.91 -59.46
CA GLY A 376 -41.25 0.06 -59.41
C GLY A 376 -42.38 0.58 -60.29
N ILE A 377 -42.67 1.88 -60.24
CA ILE A 377 -43.65 2.53 -61.11
C ILE A 377 -43.24 2.41 -62.59
N ALA A 378 -41.97 2.68 -62.91
CA ALA A 378 -41.46 2.58 -64.28
C ALA A 378 -41.60 1.15 -64.83
N ARG A 379 -41.27 0.12 -64.04
CA ARG A 379 -41.47 -1.29 -64.41
C ARG A 379 -42.96 -1.60 -64.65
N GLN A 380 -43.85 -1.09 -63.80
CA GLN A 380 -45.30 -1.31 -63.94
C GLN A 380 -45.89 -0.64 -65.18
N GLU A 381 -45.51 0.61 -65.47
CA GLU A 381 -45.94 1.33 -66.68
C GLU A 381 -45.40 0.67 -67.95
N CYS A 382 -44.13 0.24 -67.92
CA CYS A 382 -43.51 -0.54 -68.98
C CYS A 382 -44.29 -1.83 -69.24
N ALA A 383 -44.56 -2.64 -68.21
CA ALA A 383 -45.33 -3.87 -68.34
C ALA A 383 -46.74 -3.63 -68.92
N ALA A 384 -47.41 -2.53 -68.54
CA ALA A 384 -48.73 -2.17 -69.05
C ALA A 384 -48.72 -1.71 -70.53
N ALA A 385 -47.60 -1.16 -71.01
CA ALA A 385 -47.47 -0.66 -72.38
C ALA A 385 -47.30 -1.77 -73.44
N GLY A 386 -47.03 -3.01 -73.03
CA GLY A 386 -47.02 -4.21 -73.90
C GLY A 386 -45.87 -4.30 -74.91
N GLU A 387 -45.08 -3.25 -75.11
CA GLU A 387 -43.90 -3.18 -76.00
C GLU A 387 -42.71 -2.53 -75.29
N VAL A 388 -42.21 -3.15 -74.24
CA VAL A 388 -40.91 -2.78 -73.66
C VAL A 388 -39.87 -3.60 -74.41
N GLY A 389 -38.96 -2.94 -75.13
CA GLY A 389 -37.82 -3.65 -75.71
C GLY A 389 -37.06 -4.35 -74.58
N THR A 390 -36.66 -5.61 -74.78
CA THR A 390 -35.95 -6.43 -73.78
C THR A 390 -34.75 -5.71 -73.13
N ALA A 391 -34.10 -4.81 -73.87
CA ALA A 391 -33.00 -3.98 -73.37
C ALA A 391 -33.42 -2.98 -72.27
N VAL A 392 -34.64 -2.42 -72.33
CA VAL A 392 -35.13 -1.48 -71.29
C VAL A 392 -35.46 -2.23 -70.01
N ASP A 393 -36.09 -3.40 -70.12
CA ASP A 393 -36.39 -4.26 -68.96
C ASP A 393 -35.10 -4.74 -68.27
N GLU A 394 -34.08 -5.12 -69.05
CA GLU A 394 -32.75 -5.47 -68.55
C GLU A 394 -32.10 -4.30 -67.78
N HIS A 395 -32.12 -3.09 -68.34
CA HIS A 395 -31.58 -1.91 -67.64
C HIS A 395 -32.36 -1.59 -66.35
N LEU A 396 -33.69 -1.71 -66.35
CA LEU A 396 -34.49 -1.54 -65.14
C LEU A 396 -34.19 -2.65 -64.11
N GLY A 397 -33.90 -3.87 -64.56
CA GLY A 397 -33.38 -4.97 -63.77
C GLY A 397 -32.11 -4.58 -63.02
N ILE A 398 -31.09 -4.16 -63.77
CA ILE A 398 -29.77 -3.75 -63.25
C ILE A 398 -29.88 -2.63 -62.20
N VAL A 399 -30.71 -1.60 -62.46
CA VAL A 399 -30.92 -0.52 -61.49
C VAL A 399 -31.57 -1.03 -60.19
N GLY A 400 -32.46 -2.01 -60.29
CA GLY A 400 -33.08 -2.64 -59.12
C GLY A 400 -32.06 -3.37 -58.26
N SER A 401 -31.25 -4.23 -58.87
CA SER A 401 -30.19 -4.96 -58.17
C SER A 401 -29.15 -4.01 -57.55
N ALA A 402 -28.82 -2.91 -58.24
CA ALA A 402 -27.93 -1.89 -57.68
C ALA A 402 -28.55 -1.19 -56.45
N HIS A 403 -29.87 -0.94 -56.45
CA HIS A 403 -30.54 -0.37 -55.28
C HIS A 403 -30.61 -1.35 -54.11
N GLU A 404 -30.94 -2.62 -54.36
CA GLU A 404 -30.97 -3.68 -53.34
C GLU A 404 -29.59 -3.83 -52.69
N ARG A 405 -28.52 -3.84 -53.49
CA ARG A 405 -27.14 -3.87 -52.98
C ARG A 405 -26.77 -2.66 -52.12
N MET A 406 -27.21 -1.47 -52.50
CA MET A 406 -26.98 -0.28 -51.66
C MET A 406 -27.72 -0.36 -50.33
N GLU A 407 -28.94 -0.90 -50.32
CA GLU A 407 -29.72 -1.10 -49.08
C GLU A 407 -28.99 -2.05 -48.12
N GLU A 408 -28.45 -3.15 -48.66
CA GLU A 408 -27.64 -4.13 -47.94
C GLU A 408 -26.37 -3.50 -47.36
N LEU A 409 -25.56 -2.81 -48.17
CA LEU A 409 -24.34 -2.14 -47.70
C LEU A 409 -24.62 -1.13 -46.58
N ILE A 410 -25.73 -0.38 -46.66
CA ILE A 410 -26.14 0.55 -45.60
C ILE A 410 -26.58 -0.22 -44.34
N GLY A 411 -27.21 -1.38 -44.50
CA GLY A 411 -27.52 -2.31 -43.42
C GLY A 411 -26.26 -2.79 -42.70
N ASP A 412 -25.30 -3.31 -43.45
CA ASP A 412 -24.07 -3.90 -42.95
C ASP A 412 -23.20 -2.88 -42.20
N ILE A 413 -23.01 -1.69 -42.78
CA ILE A 413 -22.24 -0.60 -42.13
C ILE A 413 -22.88 -0.21 -40.79
N LEU A 414 -24.21 -0.14 -40.73
CA LEU A 414 -24.92 0.18 -39.49
C LEU A 414 -24.79 -0.95 -38.45
N ALA A 415 -24.75 -2.20 -38.89
CA ALA A 415 -24.54 -3.35 -38.02
C ALA A 415 -23.12 -3.34 -37.42
N LEU A 416 -22.10 -3.13 -38.26
CA LEU A 416 -20.70 -3.03 -37.84
C LEU A 416 -20.46 -1.83 -36.91
N ALA A 417 -21.09 -0.68 -37.18
CA ALA A 417 -20.95 0.48 -36.30
C ALA A 417 -21.46 0.21 -34.88
N LYS A 418 -22.41 -0.74 -34.70
CA LYS A 418 -23.01 -1.12 -33.41
C LYS A 418 -22.30 -2.29 -32.72
N GLN A 419 -21.13 -2.68 -33.20
CA GLN A 419 -20.38 -3.87 -32.78
C GLN A 419 -19.74 -3.74 -31.38
N GLY A 420 -19.90 -2.59 -30.69
CA GLY A 420 -19.39 -2.37 -29.33
C GLY A 420 -20.43 -2.30 -28.21
N ALA A 421 -21.73 -2.40 -28.52
CA ALA A 421 -22.77 -2.35 -27.49
C ALA A 421 -22.86 -3.67 -26.72
N THR A 422 -22.13 -3.74 -25.60
CA THR A 422 -22.05 -4.87 -24.65
C THR A 422 -23.28 -5.01 -23.74
N ASP A 423 -24.19 -4.03 -23.73
CA ASP A 423 -25.41 -4.10 -22.93
C ASP A 423 -26.46 -4.96 -23.65
N ILE A 424 -26.24 -6.29 -23.62
CA ILE A 424 -27.14 -7.28 -24.19
C ILE A 424 -28.22 -7.63 -23.17
N ALA A 425 -29.48 -7.36 -23.52
CA ALA A 425 -30.63 -7.82 -22.76
C ALA A 425 -30.88 -9.31 -23.03
N ALA A 426 -29.97 -10.18 -22.57
CA ALA A 426 -30.05 -11.61 -22.83
C ALA A 426 -31.32 -12.20 -22.20
N GLU A 427 -32.14 -12.84 -23.02
CA GLU A 427 -33.34 -13.57 -22.61
C GLU A 427 -33.24 -15.04 -22.99
N SER A 428 -34.16 -15.87 -22.49
CA SER A 428 -34.19 -17.29 -22.82
C SER A 428 -34.92 -17.46 -24.16
N VAL A 429 -34.19 -17.74 -25.24
CA VAL A 429 -34.71 -17.71 -26.62
C VAL A 429 -34.76 -19.11 -27.22
N PRO A 430 -35.95 -19.63 -27.60
CA PRO A 430 -36.07 -20.90 -28.30
C PRO A 430 -35.47 -20.79 -29.71
N LEU A 431 -34.41 -21.55 -29.98
CA LEU A 431 -33.66 -21.44 -31.23
C LEU A 431 -34.51 -21.82 -32.45
N ASN A 432 -35.40 -22.79 -32.29
CA ASN A 432 -36.31 -23.22 -33.34
C ASN A 432 -37.27 -22.12 -33.81
N GLU A 433 -37.83 -21.36 -32.88
CA GLU A 433 -38.74 -20.26 -33.18
C GLU A 433 -38.01 -19.19 -33.98
N VAL A 434 -36.85 -18.73 -33.50
CA VAL A 434 -36.09 -17.66 -34.17
C VAL A 434 -35.56 -18.12 -35.52
N ALA A 435 -35.03 -19.34 -35.63
CA ALA A 435 -34.56 -19.86 -36.91
C ALA A 435 -35.68 -19.95 -37.94
N THR A 436 -36.85 -20.47 -37.55
CA THR A 436 -38.00 -20.58 -38.45
C THR A 436 -38.55 -19.21 -38.84
N GLU A 437 -38.67 -18.28 -37.90
CA GLU A 437 -39.10 -16.90 -38.18
C GLU A 437 -38.14 -16.20 -39.16
N THR A 438 -36.84 -16.30 -38.91
CA THR A 438 -35.80 -15.68 -39.75
C THR A 438 -35.83 -16.23 -41.18
N TRP A 439 -36.01 -17.54 -41.34
CA TRP A 439 -36.07 -18.20 -42.65
C TRP A 439 -37.22 -17.70 -43.52
N THR A 440 -38.33 -17.27 -42.94
CA THR A 440 -39.47 -16.73 -43.71
C THR A 440 -39.20 -15.34 -44.32
N ILE A 441 -38.15 -14.66 -43.87
CA ILE A 441 -37.81 -13.30 -44.27
C ILE A 441 -36.73 -13.29 -45.36
N VAL A 442 -35.83 -14.29 -45.35
CA VAL A 442 -34.75 -14.42 -46.34
C VAL A 442 -35.31 -14.94 -47.68
N ASP A 443 -34.82 -14.40 -48.80
CA ASP A 443 -35.13 -14.97 -50.12
C ASP A 443 -34.36 -16.28 -50.31
N THR A 444 -35.07 -17.40 -50.22
CA THR A 444 -34.49 -18.74 -50.10
C THR A 444 -34.60 -19.56 -51.39
N GLY A 445 -35.36 -19.10 -52.39
CA GLY A 445 -35.59 -19.85 -53.62
C GLY A 445 -36.04 -21.30 -53.37
N ASP A 446 -35.28 -22.27 -53.88
CA ASP A 446 -35.52 -23.72 -53.71
C ASP A 446 -34.79 -24.31 -52.48
N ALA A 447 -34.16 -23.47 -51.64
CA ALA A 447 -33.44 -23.92 -50.45
C ALA A 447 -34.38 -24.46 -49.37
N THR A 448 -33.88 -25.39 -48.56
CA THR A 448 -34.67 -26.06 -47.51
C THR A 448 -34.04 -25.85 -46.14
N LEU A 449 -34.83 -25.44 -45.14
CA LEU A 449 -34.41 -25.42 -43.74
C LEU A 449 -34.80 -26.71 -43.01
N ARG A 450 -33.87 -27.26 -42.23
CA ARG A 450 -34.13 -28.29 -41.23
C ARG A 450 -33.68 -27.80 -39.86
N VAL A 451 -34.63 -27.70 -38.94
CA VAL A 451 -34.36 -27.34 -37.55
C VAL A 451 -34.51 -28.59 -36.70
N ASP A 452 -33.39 -29.06 -36.13
CA ASP A 452 -33.35 -30.17 -35.17
C ASP A 452 -32.89 -29.65 -33.81
N ALA A 453 -33.62 -28.66 -33.29
CA ALA A 453 -33.24 -27.95 -32.07
C ALA A 453 -34.47 -27.63 -31.19
N ASP A 454 -34.78 -28.52 -30.24
CA ASP A 454 -35.53 -28.14 -29.02
C ASP A 454 -34.56 -27.48 -28.00
N ARG A 455 -33.72 -26.56 -28.48
CA ARG A 455 -32.70 -25.89 -27.66
C ARG A 455 -33.10 -24.44 -27.42
N THR A 456 -32.85 -23.99 -26.20
CA THR A 456 -33.00 -22.58 -25.79
C THR A 456 -31.61 -22.02 -25.52
N VAL A 457 -31.35 -20.80 -25.97
CA VAL A 457 -30.08 -20.09 -25.78
C VAL A 457 -30.31 -18.76 -25.06
N ARG A 458 -29.36 -18.35 -24.22
CA ARG A 458 -29.39 -17.04 -23.56
C ARG A 458 -28.86 -15.96 -24.49
N ALA A 459 -29.75 -15.23 -25.16
CA ALA A 459 -29.39 -14.28 -26.20
C ALA A 459 -30.31 -13.06 -26.25
N ASP A 460 -29.85 -11.95 -26.82
CA ASP A 460 -30.75 -10.94 -27.37
C ASP A 460 -31.39 -11.48 -28.65
N ARG A 461 -32.73 -11.60 -28.65
CA ARG A 461 -33.48 -12.20 -29.76
C ARG A 461 -33.27 -11.47 -31.09
N ASN A 462 -33.08 -10.15 -31.09
CA ASN A 462 -32.88 -9.38 -32.32
C ASN A 462 -31.49 -9.61 -32.90
N ARG A 463 -30.46 -9.65 -32.05
CA ARG A 463 -29.09 -9.96 -32.47
C ARG A 463 -28.97 -11.41 -32.94
N LEU A 464 -29.61 -12.37 -32.26
CA LEU A 464 -29.64 -13.77 -32.73
C LEU A 464 -30.32 -13.91 -34.09
N ARG A 465 -31.46 -13.21 -34.30
CA ARG A 465 -32.13 -13.15 -35.61
C ARG A 465 -31.19 -12.62 -36.69
N GLN A 466 -30.45 -11.55 -36.41
CA GLN A 466 -29.50 -10.96 -37.34
C GLN A 466 -28.33 -11.90 -37.67
N LEU A 467 -27.79 -12.62 -36.68
CA LEU A 467 -26.77 -13.65 -36.89
C LEU A 467 -27.29 -14.73 -37.85
N LEU A 468 -28.47 -15.27 -37.58
CA LEU A 468 -29.08 -16.31 -38.41
C LEU A 468 -29.40 -15.80 -39.83
N GLU A 469 -29.86 -14.56 -39.96
CA GLU A 469 -30.14 -13.93 -41.25
C GLU A 469 -28.89 -13.86 -42.13
N ASN A 470 -27.75 -13.47 -41.56
CA ASN A 470 -26.46 -13.44 -42.27
C ASN A 470 -26.03 -14.84 -42.70
N LEU A 471 -26.13 -15.84 -41.82
CA LEU A 471 -25.72 -17.21 -42.14
C LEU A 471 -26.63 -17.85 -43.19
N PHE A 472 -27.94 -17.62 -43.12
CA PHE A 472 -28.90 -18.16 -44.09
C PHE A 472 -28.71 -17.54 -45.47
N ARG A 473 -28.52 -16.21 -45.53
CA ARG A 473 -28.21 -15.52 -46.78
C ARG A 473 -26.92 -16.05 -47.40
N ASN A 474 -25.85 -16.15 -46.60
CA ASN A 474 -24.58 -16.73 -47.04
C ASN A 474 -24.76 -18.16 -47.58
N SER A 475 -25.53 -18.99 -46.88
CA SER A 475 -25.78 -20.38 -47.29
C SER A 475 -26.50 -20.45 -48.65
N VAL A 476 -27.51 -19.60 -48.86
CA VAL A 476 -28.31 -19.58 -50.11
C VAL A 476 -27.50 -19.03 -51.27
N GLU A 477 -26.79 -17.92 -51.07
CA GLU A 477 -26.01 -17.25 -52.12
C GLU A 477 -24.80 -18.07 -52.56
N HIS A 478 -24.10 -18.72 -51.61
CA HIS A 478 -22.89 -19.48 -51.91
C HIS A 478 -23.15 -20.98 -52.14
N GLY A 479 -24.19 -21.56 -51.54
CA GLY A 479 -24.53 -22.99 -51.66
C GLY A 479 -25.19 -23.39 -52.97
N SER A 480 -25.75 -22.43 -53.72
CA SER A 480 -26.50 -22.69 -54.96
C SER A 480 -25.62 -22.79 -56.22
N ALA A 481 -24.33 -22.45 -56.13
CA ALA A 481 -23.46 -22.31 -57.31
C ALA A 481 -22.99 -23.65 -57.91
N ASP A 482 -22.98 -24.74 -57.13
CA ASP A 482 -22.34 -26.01 -57.53
C ASP A 482 -23.19 -27.27 -57.24
N SER A 483 -24.46 -27.09 -56.84
CA SER A 483 -25.37 -28.21 -56.52
C SER A 483 -25.65 -29.02 -57.79
N ARG A 484 -24.91 -30.12 -57.94
CA ARG A 484 -24.99 -31.11 -59.03
C ARG A 484 -26.40 -31.74 -59.10
N GLY A 485 -27.40 -31.01 -59.60
CA GLY A 485 -28.74 -31.54 -59.75
C GLY A 485 -29.92 -30.58 -59.66
N GLY A 486 -29.73 -29.26 -59.58
CA GLY A 486 -30.85 -28.30 -59.61
C GLY A 486 -31.81 -28.40 -58.41
N SER A 487 -31.35 -28.97 -57.29
CA SER A 487 -32.02 -28.85 -55.98
C SER A 487 -31.29 -27.79 -55.17
N GLY A 488 -32.03 -26.86 -54.55
CA GLY A 488 -31.45 -25.82 -53.69
C GLY A 488 -30.69 -26.38 -52.48
N VAL A 489 -29.87 -25.54 -51.86
CA VAL A 489 -29.08 -25.86 -50.66
C VAL A 489 -29.99 -26.26 -49.50
N THR A 490 -29.59 -27.24 -48.70
CA THR A 490 -30.22 -27.53 -47.41
C THR A 490 -29.43 -26.88 -46.30
N VAL A 491 -30.10 -26.17 -45.41
CA VAL A 491 -29.51 -25.55 -44.21
C VAL A 491 -30.05 -26.25 -42.98
N TRP A 492 -29.17 -26.61 -42.05
CA TRP A 492 -29.48 -27.23 -40.78
C TRP A 492 -29.18 -26.29 -39.62
N VAL A 493 -30.12 -26.19 -38.68
CA VAL A 493 -29.90 -25.55 -37.38
C VAL A 493 -30.11 -26.61 -36.29
N GLY A 494 -29.10 -26.83 -35.46
CA GLY A 494 -29.13 -27.88 -34.43
C GLY A 494 -28.48 -27.46 -33.12
N GLY A 495 -28.78 -28.19 -32.05
CA GLY A 495 -28.15 -28.00 -30.75
C GLY A 495 -26.82 -28.76 -30.62
N LEU A 496 -25.86 -28.19 -29.90
CA LEU A 496 -24.64 -28.87 -29.43
C LEU A 496 -24.83 -29.33 -27.99
N THR A 497 -23.76 -29.61 -27.25
CA THR A 497 -23.85 -29.80 -25.78
C THR A 497 -23.76 -28.44 -25.09
N ASP A 498 -22.84 -27.60 -25.55
CA ASP A 498 -22.43 -26.30 -25.02
C ASP A 498 -22.80 -25.12 -25.94
N GLY A 499 -23.72 -25.32 -26.90
CA GLY A 499 -24.25 -24.25 -27.74
C GLY A 499 -25.08 -24.75 -28.93
N PHE A 500 -24.91 -24.18 -30.11
CA PHE A 500 -25.69 -24.56 -31.31
C PHE A 500 -24.84 -24.47 -32.57
N TYR A 501 -25.34 -25.00 -33.68
CA TYR A 501 -24.67 -24.90 -34.97
C TYR A 501 -25.63 -24.51 -36.10
N VAL A 502 -25.05 -23.93 -37.15
CA VAL A 502 -25.70 -23.71 -38.45
C VAL A 502 -24.82 -24.35 -39.51
N ALA A 503 -25.37 -25.25 -40.31
CA ALA A 503 -24.62 -25.99 -41.32
C ALA A 503 -25.35 -26.02 -42.66
N ASP A 504 -24.61 -26.17 -43.76
CA ASP A 504 -25.17 -26.36 -45.10
C ASP A 504 -24.55 -27.55 -45.87
N ASP A 505 -25.06 -27.82 -47.06
CA ASP A 505 -24.53 -28.78 -48.03
C ASP A 505 -23.96 -28.09 -49.28
N GLY A 506 -23.50 -26.84 -49.11
CA GLY A 506 -22.81 -26.06 -50.13
C GLY A 506 -21.37 -26.54 -50.39
N PRO A 507 -20.54 -25.74 -51.08
CA PRO A 507 -19.17 -26.10 -51.43
C PRO A 507 -18.18 -26.10 -50.25
N GLY A 508 -18.59 -25.60 -49.07
CA GLY A 508 -17.74 -25.45 -47.89
C GLY A 508 -16.79 -24.26 -47.97
N ILE A 509 -15.92 -24.13 -46.96
CA ILE A 509 -14.86 -23.11 -46.86
C ILE A 509 -13.50 -23.83 -46.74
N PRO A 510 -12.48 -23.46 -47.55
CA PRO A 510 -11.13 -24.02 -47.41
C PRO A 510 -10.54 -23.82 -46.01
N ASP A 511 -9.85 -24.82 -45.47
CA ASP A 511 -9.29 -24.79 -44.11
C ASP A 511 -8.35 -23.60 -43.86
N ASP A 512 -7.63 -23.12 -44.88
CA ASP A 512 -6.72 -21.97 -44.80
C ASP A 512 -7.45 -20.62 -44.76
N GLU A 513 -8.76 -20.61 -44.99
CA GLU A 513 -9.60 -19.41 -44.94
C GLU A 513 -10.44 -19.32 -43.65
N HIS A 514 -10.49 -20.36 -42.80
CA HIS A 514 -11.39 -20.43 -41.64
C HIS A 514 -11.22 -19.29 -40.63
N ASP A 515 -9.99 -18.79 -40.44
CA ASP A 515 -9.74 -17.62 -39.58
C ASP A 515 -10.02 -16.30 -40.33
N ALA A 516 -9.71 -16.26 -41.63
CA ALA A 516 -9.82 -15.05 -42.45
C ALA A 516 -11.27 -14.70 -42.82
N VAL A 517 -12.20 -15.67 -42.80
CA VAL A 517 -13.59 -15.44 -43.22
C VAL A 517 -14.36 -14.48 -42.30
N PHE A 518 -13.90 -14.27 -41.07
CA PHE A 518 -14.48 -13.28 -40.15
C PHE A 518 -13.85 -11.89 -40.31
N GLU A 519 -12.73 -11.76 -41.03
CA GLU A 519 -12.10 -10.46 -41.26
C GLU A 519 -13.03 -9.54 -42.06
N THR A 520 -13.10 -8.28 -41.64
CA THR A 520 -13.93 -7.26 -42.29
C THR A 520 -13.54 -7.08 -43.76
N GLY A 521 -14.48 -7.32 -44.66
CA GLY A 521 -14.30 -7.17 -46.10
C GLY A 521 -13.81 -8.43 -46.82
N PHE A 522 -13.68 -9.56 -46.11
CA PHE A 522 -13.40 -10.84 -46.74
C PHE A 522 -14.59 -11.32 -47.58
N THR A 523 -14.39 -11.55 -48.87
CA THR A 523 -15.40 -12.16 -49.74
C THR A 523 -14.75 -12.88 -50.92
N THR A 524 -15.33 -14.02 -51.30
CA THR A 524 -14.95 -14.79 -52.51
C THR A 524 -15.82 -14.47 -53.71
N GLN A 525 -16.88 -13.66 -53.54
CA GLN A 525 -17.78 -13.24 -54.60
C GLN A 525 -17.45 -11.82 -55.10
N PRO A 526 -17.49 -11.55 -56.41
CA PRO A 526 -17.28 -10.21 -56.96
C PRO A 526 -18.28 -9.17 -56.43
N ASP A 527 -19.48 -9.63 -56.03
CA ASP A 527 -20.59 -8.79 -55.61
C ASP A 527 -20.87 -8.83 -54.10
N GLY A 528 -20.12 -9.63 -53.33
CA GLY A 528 -20.28 -9.70 -51.87
C GLY A 528 -19.76 -8.45 -51.16
N THR A 529 -20.39 -8.07 -50.04
CA THR A 529 -19.93 -6.96 -49.20
C THR A 529 -18.74 -7.34 -48.32
N GLY A 530 -18.66 -8.63 -47.95
CA GLY A 530 -17.66 -9.17 -47.03
C GLY A 530 -17.85 -8.74 -45.58
N PHE A 531 -19.03 -8.24 -45.23
CA PHE A 531 -19.34 -7.80 -43.86
C PHE A 531 -20.17 -8.81 -43.07
N GLY A 532 -20.86 -9.74 -43.74
CA GLY A 532 -21.81 -10.65 -43.09
C GLY A 532 -21.21 -11.48 -41.96
N LEU A 533 -20.06 -12.12 -42.18
CA LEU A 533 -19.40 -12.92 -41.13
C LEU A 533 -18.71 -12.06 -40.06
N ALA A 534 -18.18 -10.89 -40.42
CA ALA A 534 -17.69 -9.92 -39.43
C ALA A 534 -18.81 -9.43 -38.48
N ILE A 535 -20.04 -9.28 -38.98
CA ILE A 535 -21.23 -8.98 -38.16
C ILE A 535 -21.58 -10.16 -37.25
N VAL A 536 -21.46 -11.40 -37.75
CA VAL A 536 -21.66 -12.61 -36.93
C VAL A 536 -20.65 -12.67 -35.78
N GLU A 537 -19.37 -12.45 -36.05
CA GLU A 537 -18.31 -12.38 -35.03
C GLU A 537 -18.62 -11.30 -33.99
N GLY A 538 -19.03 -10.10 -34.43
CA GLY A 538 -19.45 -9.03 -33.53
C GLY A 538 -20.63 -9.35 -32.63
N ILE A 539 -21.58 -10.16 -33.11
CA ILE A 539 -22.71 -10.63 -32.30
C ILE A 539 -22.25 -11.68 -31.28
N VAL A 540 -21.35 -12.57 -31.69
CA VAL A 540 -20.76 -13.62 -30.86
C VAL A 540 -19.96 -13.01 -29.70
N ASP A 541 -19.06 -12.07 -30.01
CA ASP A 541 -18.25 -11.35 -29.00
C ASP A 541 -19.12 -10.64 -27.98
N ALA A 542 -20.18 -9.96 -28.44
CA ALA A 542 -21.05 -9.20 -27.54
C ALA A 542 -21.86 -10.11 -26.59
N HIS A 543 -22.05 -11.39 -26.94
CA HIS A 543 -22.70 -12.40 -26.08
C HIS A 543 -21.71 -13.22 -25.24
N ASP A 544 -20.41 -12.91 -25.28
CA ASP A 544 -19.34 -13.73 -24.70
C ASP A 544 -19.39 -15.19 -25.19
N TRP A 545 -19.72 -15.39 -26.48
CA TRP A 545 -19.72 -16.70 -27.13
C TRP A 545 -18.43 -16.92 -27.91
N ASP A 546 -18.16 -18.18 -28.28
CA ASP A 546 -17.12 -18.52 -29.26
C ASP A 546 -17.78 -19.02 -30.56
N VAL A 547 -17.19 -18.69 -31.72
CA VAL A 547 -17.58 -19.26 -33.02
C VAL A 547 -16.40 -20.01 -33.64
N SER A 548 -16.69 -21.14 -34.29
CA SER A 548 -15.70 -21.89 -35.08
C SER A 548 -16.31 -22.41 -36.37
N VAL A 549 -15.47 -22.54 -37.40
CA VAL A 549 -15.85 -23.07 -38.71
C VAL A 549 -15.33 -24.51 -38.83
N THR A 550 -16.18 -25.41 -39.32
CA THR A 550 -15.87 -26.82 -39.55
C THR A 550 -16.56 -27.31 -40.82
N GLU A 551 -16.19 -28.50 -41.29
CA GLU A 551 -16.90 -29.17 -42.39
C GLU A 551 -18.22 -29.78 -41.88
N SER A 552 -19.31 -29.57 -42.62
CA SER A 552 -20.61 -30.18 -42.36
C SER A 552 -20.59 -31.69 -42.69
N GLU A 553 -21.46 -32.48 -42.06
CA GLU A 553 -21.58 -33.92 -42.36
C GLU A 553 -21.99 -34.20 -43.82
N SER A 554 -22.61 -33.21 -44.48
CA SER A 554 -22.99 -33.21 -45.90
C SER A 554 -21.90 -32.68 -46.84
N GLY A 555 -20.74 -32.26 -46.33
CA GLY A 555 -19.62 -31.71 -47.10
C GLY A 555 -19.67 -30.20 -47.37
N GLY A 556 -20.63 -29.48 -46.78
CA GLY A 556 -20.70 -28.02 -46.79
C GLY A 556 -20.02 -27.37 -45.60
N VAL A 557 -20.40 -26.13 -45.25
CA VAL A 557 -19.83 -25.43 -44.09
C VAL A 557 -20.68 -25.66 -42.84
N ARG A 558 -20.04 -25.68 -41.66
CA ARG A 558 -20.70 -25.72 -40.36
C ARG A 558 -20.08 -24.68 -39.42
N PHE A 559 -20.88 -23.72 -39.01
CA PHE A 559 -20.55 -22.76 -37.96
C PHE A 559 -21.04 -23.31 -36.62
N GLU A 560 -20.13 -23.49 -35.66
CA GLU A 560 -20.44 -23.91 -34.29
C GLU A 560 -20.28 -22.74 -33.32
N PHE A 561 -21.33 -22.46 -32.56
CA PHE A 561 -21.39 -21.41 -31.54
C PHE A 561 -21.39 -22.04 -30.16
N ARG A 562 -20.44 -21.68 -29.29
CA ARG A 562 -20.39 -22.12 -27.89
C ARG A 562 -20.85 -21.00 -26.98
N THR A 563 -21.85 -21.29 -26.16
CA THR A 563 -22.54 -20.31 -25.31
C THR A 563 -22.15 -20.40 -23.83
N GLY A 564 -21.21 -21.28 -23.48
CA GLY A 564 -20.70 -21.44 -22.10
C GLY A 564 -21.67 -22.06 -21.10
N GLU A 565 -22.82 -22.59 -21.56
CA GLU A 565 -23.86 -23.23 -20.72
C GLU A 565 -23.75 -24.76 -20.63
#